data_AF-A0AAW2RDF5-F1
#
_entry.id   AF-A0AAW2RDF5-F1
#
_cell.length_a   1.000
_cell.length_b   1.000
_cell.length_c   1.000
_cell.angle_alpha   90.00
_cell.angle_beta   90.00
_cell.angle_gamma   90.00
#
_symmetry.space_group_name_H-M   'P 1'
#
loop_
_entity.id
_entity.type
_entity.pdbx_description
1 polymer ?
#
loop_
_entity_poly.entity_id
_entity_poly.type
_entity_poly.pdbx_seq_one_letter_code
_entity_poly.pdbx_strand_id
1 'polypeptide(L)'
;MGGAKNYTLYSIVRWLDSQIPLYPQLKVFLRTISPRHFANGEWNTGGSCDNISPLSKGSGVFKDESSDPVAEGAVRGTKVKILDITALSELRDEAHISRYSIKASDGINDCLHWCLPGIPDTWNELIYAQL
;
A
#
# COMPACT_ATOMS: atom_id res chain seq x y z
N MET A 1 -1.79 19.28 2.98
CA MET A 1 -2.47 18.15 2.32
C MET A 1 -3.02 17.07 3.27
N GLY A 2 -2.65 17.03 4.57
CA GLY A 2 -3.13 15.97 5.48
C GLY A 2 -4.60 16.03 5.91
N GLY A 3 -5.22 17.21 5.93
CA GLY A 3 -6.59 17.39 6.43
C GLY A 3 -7.66 16.64 5.63
N ALA A 4 -7.56 16.65 4.29
CA ALA A 4 -8.51 15.96 3.43
C ALA A 4 -8.41 14.43 3.58
N LYS A 5 -7.18 13.87 3.53
CA LYS A 5 -6.94 12.43 3.75
C LYS A 5 -7.50 11.99 5.11
N ASN A 6 -7.17 12.73 6.17
CA ASN A 6 -7.62 12.42 7.52
C ASN A 6 -9.16 12.43 7.61
N TYR A 7 -9.80 13.52 7.18
CA TYR A 7 -11.25 13.63 7.18
C TYR A 7 -11.92 12.49 6.41
N THR A 8 -11.43 12.16 5.20
CA THR A 8 -11.96 11.08 4.38
C THR A 8 -11.83 9.72 5.06
N LEU A 9 -10.64 9.36 5.54
CA LEU A 9 -10.41 8.04 6.13
C LEU A 9 -11.23 7.86 7.42
N TYR A 10 -11.21 8.83 8.33
CA TYR A 10 -11.98 8.74 9.57
C TYR A 10 -13.49 8.70 9.32
N SER A 11 -13.98 9.45 8.33
CA SER A 11 -15.42 9.46 8.00
C SER A 11 -15.87 8.12 7.44
N ILE A 12 -15.11 7.54 6.49
CA ILE A 12 -15.42 6.25 5.88
C ILE A 12 -15.33 5.12 6.91
N VAL A 13 -14.27 5.11 7.74
CA VAL A 13 -14.09 4.07 8.76
C VAL A 13 -15.19 4.13 9.82
N ARG A 14 -15.55 5.32 10.32
CA ARG A 14 -16.65 5.46 11.28
C ARG A 14 -17.96 4.96 10.70
N TRP A 15 -18.24 5.29 9.44
CA TRP A 15 -19.44 4.79 8.77
C TRP A 15 -19.42 3.27 8.66
N LEU A 16 -18.34 2.66 8.15
CA LEU A 16 -18.21 1.20 8.03
C LEU A 16 -18.33 0.50 9.38
N ASP A 17 -17.71 1.03 10.43
CA ASP A 17 -17.77 0.48 11.78
C ASP A 17 -19.21 0.42 12.31
N SER A 18 -20.03 1.46 12.02
CA SER A 18 -21.46 1.46 12.35
C SER A 18 -22.28 0.43 11.56
N GLN A 19 -21.81 -0.01 10.40
CA GLN A 19 -22.50 -1.01 9.58
C GLN A 19 -22.19 -2.44 10.05
N ILE A 20 -20.97 -2.71 10.55
CA ILE A 20 -20.54 -4.06 10.93
C ILE A 20 -21.51 -4.78 11.90
N PRO A 21 -22.07 -4.15 12.96
CA PRO A 21 -23.07 -4.78 13.82
C PRO A 21 -24.35 -5.24 13.10
N LEU A 22 -24.72 -4.60 11.99
CA LEU A 22 -25.91 -4.92 11.20
C LEU A 22 -25.67 -6.08 10.23
N TYR A 23 -24.40 -6.38 9.93
CA TYR A 23 -24.00 -7.41 8.96
C TYR A 23 -22.93 -8.33 9.58
N PRO A 24 -23.32 -9.35 10.39
CA PRO A 24 -22.37 -10.14 11.18
C PRO A 24 -21.29 -10.89 10.37
N GLN A 25 -21.54 -11.14 9.08
CA GLN A 25 -20.59 -11.80 8.18
C GLN A 25 -19.65 -10.82 7.45
N LEU A 26 -19.87 -9.51 7.59
CA LEU A 26 -19.07 -8.49 6.94
C LEU A 26 -17.73 -8.33 7.66
N LYS A 27 -16.64 -8.56 6.93
CA LYS A 27 -15.27 -8.24 7.36
C LYS A 27 -14.78 -7.07 6.53
N VAL A 28 -14.24 -6.05 7.20
CA VAL A 28 -13.78 -4.81 6.55
C VAL A 28 -12.29 -4.63 6.83
N PHE A 29 -11.55 -4.35 5.77
CA PHE A 29 -10.12 -4.05 5.83
C PHE A 29 -9.86 -2.67 5.24
N LEU A 30 -9.09 -1.83 5.94
CA LEU A 30 -8.51 -0.62 5.39
C LEU A 30 -7.05 -0.89 5.01
N ARG A 31 -6.76 -0.92 3.71
CA ARG A 31 -5.39 -1.04 3.20
C ARG A 31 -4.64 0.27 3.36
N THR A 32 -3.41 0.21 3.86
CA THR A 32 -2.50 1.34 3.92
C THR A 32 -1.95 1.72 2.54
N ILE A 33 -1.06 2.72 2.48
CA ILE A 33 -0.49 3.22 1.22
C ILE A 33 0.30 2.12 0.48
N SER A 34 0.03 1.98 -0.81
CA SER A 34 0.97 1.33 -1.74
C SER A 34 2.07 2.33 -2.09
N PRO A 35 3.34 2.08 -1.76
CA PRO A 35 4.43 2.99 -2.04
C PRO A 35 4.76 3.05 -3.53
N ARG A 36 5.57 4.05 -3.89
CA ARG A 36 6.12 4.29 -5.22
C ARG A 36 7.63 4.46 -5.10
N HIS A 37 8.38 3.98 -6.08
CA HIS A 37 9.84 4.06 -6.04
C HIS A 37 10.37 4.72 -7.31
N PHE A 38 10.60 6.03 -7.28
CA PHE A 38 11.31 6.69 -8.38
C PHE A 38 12.77 6.95 -7.99
N ALA A 39 13.68 6.54 -8.86
CA ALA A 39 15.11 6.85 -8.78
C ALA A 39 15.49 7.83 -9.89
N ASN A 40 16.43 8.74 -9.58
CA ASN A 40 17.01 9.71 -10.53
C ASN A 40 16.01 10.66 -11.20
N GLY A 41 14.86 10.89 -10.56
CA GLY A 41 13.80 11.75 -11.05
C GLY A 41 12.47 11.39 -10.40
N GLU A 42 11.42 12.04 -10.85
CA GLU A 42 10.03 11.76 -10.48
C GLU A 42 9.26 11.28 -11.72
N TRP A 43 7.98 10.97 -11.54
CA TRP A 43 7.07 10.55 -12.61
C TRP A 43 7.04 11.47 -13.84
N ASN A 44 7.36 12.76 -13.67
CA ASN A 44 7.36 13.77 -14.74
C ASN A 44 8.74 14.32 -15.10
N THR A 45 9.82 13.81 -14.51
CA THR A 45 11.19 14.30 -14.75
C THR A 45 12.16 13.18 -15.15
N GLY A 46 11.63 12.05 -15.63
CA GLY A 46 12.43 10.92 -16.12
C GLY A 46 12.88 9.94 -15.03
N GLY A 47 12.15 9.87 -13.90
CA GLY A 47 12.41 8.87 -12.87
C GLY A 47 12.22 7.44 -13.37
N SER A 48 12.95 6.50 -12.74
CA SER A 48 12.97 5.08 -13.11
C SER A 48 12.89 4.14 -11.91
N CYS A 49 12.57 2.87 -12.16
CA CYS A 49 12.45 1.81 -11.16
C CYS A 49 12.89 0.46 -11.74
N ASP A 50 13.99 0.45 -12.49
CA ASP A 50 14.55 -0.75 -13.12
C ASP A 50 15.43 -1.60 -12.18
N ASN A 51 15.28 -1.43 -10.87
CA ASN A 51 16.04 -2.22 -9.90
C ASN A 51 15.64 -3.69 -10.00
N ILE A 52 16.63 -4.58 -9.87
CA ILE A 52 16.44 -6.04 -9.95
C ILE A 52 16.71 -6.74 -8.61
N SER A 53 16.96 -5.97 -7.55
CA SER A 53 17.26 -6.47 -6.22
C SER A 53 16.56 -5.60 -5.18
N PRO A 54 15.89 -6.19 -4.19
CA PRO A 54 15.09 -5.44 -3.23
C PRO A 54 15.94 -4.54 -2.34
N LEU A 55 15.41 -3.36 -1.99
CA LEU A 55 15.97 -2.48 -0.95
C LEU A 55 16.17 -3.19 0.39
N SER A 56 15.33 -4.19 0.72
CA SER A 56 15.47 -4.95 1.96
C SER A 56 16.92 -5.41 2.18
N LYS A 57 17.60 -5.93 1.15
CA LYS A 57 18.91 -6.59 1.29
C LYS A 57 18.96 -7.57 2.49
N GLY A 58 17.84 -8.21 2.81
CA GLY A 58 17.69 -9.08 3.99
C GLY A 58 17.24 -8.42 5.29
N SER A 59 17.00 -7.10 5.31
CA SER A 59 16.35 -6.39 6.41
C SER A 59 14.83 -6.59 6.39
N GLY A 60 14.23 -6.73 7.58
CA GLY A 60 12.79 -6.85 7.77
C GLY A 60 12.13 -5.56 8.24
N VAL A 61 10.81 -5.60 8.35
CA VAL A 61 10.03 -4.57 9.05
C VAL A 61 10.04 -4.91 10.53
N PHE A 62 10.59 -4.01 11.36
CA PHE A 62 10.72 -4.20 12.82
C PHE A 62 9.99 -3.11 13.63
N LYS A 63 9.04 -2.42 13.01
CA LYS A 63 8.26 -1.37 13.67
C LYS A 63 6.94 -1.96 14.15
N ASP A 64 6.55 -1.60 15.36
CA ASP A 64 5.26 -1.96 15.94
C ASP A 64 4.12 -1.04 15.43
N GLU A 65 4.47 0.15 14.94
CA GLU A 65 3.54 1.14 14.39
C GLU A 65 3.56 1.15 12.86
N SER A 66 2.40 1.45 12.27
CA SER A 66 2.26 1.55 10.82
C SER A 66 3.03 2.73 10.22
N SER A 67 3.63 2.52 9.04
CA SER A 67 4.15 3.62 8.21
C SER A 67 3.03 4.53 7.63
N ASP A 68 1.75 4.17 7.78
CA ASP A 68 0.60 5.06 7.50
C ASP A 68 -0.19 5.40 8.78
N PRO A 69 0.29 6.37 9.60
CA PRO A 69 -0.32 6.68 10.90
C PRO A 69 -1.74 7.24 10.80
N VAL A 70 -2.14 7.76 9.64
CA VAL A 70 -3.50 8.25 9.42
C VAL A 70 -4.47 7.09 9.22
N ALA A 71 -4.08 6.06 8.47
CA ALA A 71 -4.89 4.86 8.29
C ALA A 71 -4.98 4.06 9.60
N GLU A 72 -3.86 3.87 10.28
CA GLU A 72 -3.81 3.24 11.61
C GLU A 72 -4.67 3.99 12.63
N GLY A 73 -4.52 5.32 12.67
CA GLY A 73 -5.32 6.16 13.56
C GLY A 73 -6.82 6.11 13.27
N ALA A 74 -7.22 5.98 12.00
CA ALA A 74 -8.63 5.92 11.61
C ALA A 74 -9.31 4.63 12.07
N VAL A 75 -8.61 3.48 12.04
CA VAL A 75 -9.16 2.19 12.45
C VAL A 75 -9.06 1.91 13.95
N ARG A 76 -8.18 2.61 14.66
CA ARG A 76 -7.93 2.39 16.09
C ARG A 76 -9.21 2.50 16.91
N GLY A 77 -9.55 1.43 17.64
CA GLY A 77 -10.75 1.34 18.46
C GLY A 77 -12.03 0.97 17.69
N THR A 78 -11.94 0.65 16.40
CA THR A 78 -13.06 0.19 15.56
C THR A 78 -12.95 -1.30 15.26
N LYS A 79 -13.99 -1.89 14.64
CA LYS A 79 -13.98 -3.26 14.14
C LYS A 79 -13.39 -3.40 12.73
N VAL A 80 -13.03 -2.28 12.09
CA VAL A 80 -12.33 -2.30 10.79
C VAL A 80 -10.88 -2.72 11.03
N LYS A 81 -10.42 -3.75 10.32
CA LYS A 81 -9.04 -4.23 10.41
C LYS A 81 -8.13 -3.38 9.54
N ILE A 82 -6.89 -3.16 9.95
CA ILE A 82 -5.86 -2.58 9.07
C ILE A 82 -5.21 -3.70 8.26
N LEU A 83 -5.04 -3.47 6.96
CA LEU A 83 -4.18 -4.25 6.10
C LEU A 83 -2.91 -3.43 5.87
N ASP A 84 -1.95 -3.58 6.78
CA ASP A 84 -0.72 -2.80 6.77
C ASP A 84 0.31 -3.40 5.80
N ILE A 85 0.41 -2.78 4.64
CA ILE A 85 1.27 -3.19 3.53
C ILE A 85 2.42 -2.22 3.29
N THR A 86 2.43 -1.05 3.94
CA THR A 86 3.26 0.07 3.48
C THR A 86 4.74 -0.27 3.67
N ALA A 87 5.14 -0.59 4.90
CA ALA A 87 6.54 -0.82 5.24
C ALA A 87 7.15 -2.02 4.51
N LEU A 88 6.41 -3.13 4.36
CA LEU A 88 6.92 -4.29 3.62
C LEU A 88 7.08 -3.97 2.14
N SER A 89 6.18 -3.16 1.57
CA SER A 89 6.19 -2.83 0.15
C SER A 89 7.26 -1.78 -0.17
N GLU A 90 7.60 -0.91 0.79
CA GLU A 90 8.71 0.05 0.68
C GLU A 90 10.07 -0.64 0.52
N LEU A 91 10.19 -1.90 0.97
CA LEU A 91 11.42 -2.67 0.84
C LEU A 91 11.57 -3.36 -0.51
N ARG A 92 10.59 -3.21 -1.41
CA ARG A 92 10.41 -4.04 -2.61
C ARG A 92 10.38 -3.23 -3.90
N ASP A 93 11.27 -2.24 -4.02
CA ASP A 93 11.39 -1.36 -5.18
C ASP A 93 11.60 -2.09 -6.52
N GLU A 94 12.16 -3.30 -6.48
CA GLU A 94 12.44 -4.13 -7.66
C GLU A 94 11.18 -4.74 -8.31
N ALA A 95 10.03 -4.67 -7.64
CA ALA A 95 8.82 -5.36 -8.06
C ALA A 95 7.85 -4.51 -8.90
N HIS A 96 8.23 -3.27 -9.24
CA HIS A 96 7.43 -2.40 -10.10
C HIS A 96 7.42 -2.85 -11.58
N ILE A 97 6.39 -2.41 -12.31
CA ILE A 97 6.29 -2.66 -13.76
C ILE A 97 7.41 -1.97 -14.53
N SER A 98 7.83 -0.79 -14.08
CA SER A 98 8.83 0.03 -14.74
C SER A 98 8.48 0.27 -16.23
N ARG A 99 9.42 0.08 -17.15
CA ARG A 99 9.22 0.23 -18.60
C ARG A 99 8.38 -0.87 -19.25
N TYR A 100 7.95 -1.90 -18.53
CA TYR A 100 7.22 -3.06 -19.09
C TYR A 100 5.70 -2.87 -19.12
N SER A 101 5.22 -1.62 -19.11
CA SER A 101 3.79 -1.28 -19.12
C SER A 101 3.19 -1.39 -20.52
N ILE A 102 1.88 -1.71 -20.61
CA ILE A 102 1.12 -1.73 -21.88
C ILE A 102 1.10 -0.33 -22.53
N LYS A 103 1.24 0.73 -21.72
CA LYS A 103 1.34 2.12 -22.18
C LYS A 103 2.78 2.65 -22.17
N ALA A 104 3.77 1.75 -22.20
CA ALA A 104 5.17 2.14 -22.22
C ALA A 104 5.44 3.08 -23.39
N SER A 105 6.10 4.19 -23.09
CA SER A 105 6.66 5.12 -24.05
C SER A 105 8.06 5.49 -23.58
N ASP A 106 8.93 5.85 -24.52
CA ASP A 106 10.33 6.13 -24.21
C ASP A 106 10.45 7.19 -23.12
N GLY A 107 11.16 6.85 -22.04
CA GLY A 107 11.36 7.72 -20.88
C GLY A 107 10.25 7.71 -19.83
N ILE A 108 9.17 6.94 -20.01
CA ILE A 108 8.10 6.79 -19.01
C ILE A 108 8.18 5.41 -18.34
N ASN A 109 8.41 5.42 -17.02
CA ASN A 109 8.41 4.22 -16.18
C ASN A 109 7.21 4.20 -15.25
N ASP A 110 6.54 3.06 -15.16
CA ASP A 110 5.47 2.83 -14.19
C ASP A 110 6.05 2.33 -12.86
N CYS A 111 6.36 3.30 -11.99
CA CYS A 111 6.87 3.04 -10.64
C CYS A 111 5.78 3.17 -9.57
N LEU A 112 4.51 3.05 -9.97
CA LEU A 112 3.34 3.08 -9.10
C LEU A 112 2.71 1.69 -8.99
N HIS A 113 2.64 0.98 -10.12
CA HIS A 113 2.03 -0.34 -10.21
C HIS A 113 3.08 -1.45 -10.08
N TRP A 114 2.59 -2.64 -9.74
CA TRP A 114 3.40 -3.82 -9.43
C TRP A 114 3.27 -4.87 -10.53
N CYS A 115 4.35 -5.61 -10.79
CA CYS A 115 4.29 -6.82 -11.58
C CYS A 115 3.41 -7.89 -10.91
N LEU A 116 2.83 -8.78 -11.72
CA LEU A 116 2.15 -9.99 -11.27
C LEU A 116 2.76 -11.23 -11.97
N PRO A 117 3.03 -12.33 -11.26
CA PRO A 117 2.95 -12.47 -9.80
C PRO A 117 3.94 -11.54 -9.06
N GLY A 118 3.63 -11.13 -7.84
CA GLY A 118 4.42 -10.13 -7.12
C GLY A 118 3.85 -9.64 -5.79
N ILE A 119 4.20 -8.40 -5.41
CA ILE A 119 3.84 -7.80 -4.11
C ILE A 119 2.35 -7.82 -3.78
N PRO A 120 1.43 -7.59 -4.74
CA PRO A 120 0.00 -7.73 -4.47
C PRO A 120 -0.43 -9.14 -4.03
N ASP A 121 0.30 -10.19 -4.40
CA ASP A 121 0.01 -11.55 -3.95
C ASP A 121 0.30 -11.69 -2.45
N THR A 122 1.41 -11.12 -1.96
CA THR A 122 1.70 -11.02 -0.52
C THR A 122 0.63 -10.24 0.23
N TRP A 123 0.09 -9.16 -0.35
CA TRP A 123 -1.03 -8.45 0.27
C TRP A 123 -2.27 -9.32 0.40
N ASN A 124 -2.56 -10.16 -0.61
CA ASN A 124 -3.68 -11.10 -0.56
C ASN A 124 -3.44 -12.20 0.48
N GLU A 125 -2.21 -12.70 0.63
CA GLU A 125 -1.86 -13.64 1.70
C GLU A 125 -2.11 -13.02 3.09
N LEU A 126 -1.77 -11.74 3.29
CA LEU A 126 -2.06 -11.02 4.54
C LEU A 126 -3.57 -10.85 4.80
N ILE A 127 -4.38 -10.65 3.75
CA ILE A 127 -5.84 -10.65 3.90
C ILE A 127 -6.30 -12.04 4.31
N TYR A 128 -5.86 -13.08 3.59
CA TYR A 128 -6.26 -14.46 3.82
C TYR A 128 -5.94 -14.93 5.25
N ALA A 129 -4.75 -14.57 5.77
CA ALA A 129 -4.35 -14.87 7.15
C ALA A 129 -5.23 -14.20 8.23
N GLN A 130 -6.02 -13.19 7.86
CA GLN A 130 -6.91 -12.44 8.76
C GLN A 130 -8.40 -12.75 8.55
N LEU A 131 -8.74 -13.63 7.61
CA LEU A 131 -10.10 -14.15 7.43
C LEU A 131 -10.39 -15.18 8.52
#